data_AF-A0A966YEE1-F1
#
_entry.id   AF-A0A966YEE1-F1
#
_cell.length_a   1.000
_cell.length_b   1.000
_cell.length_c   1.000
_cell.angle_alpha   90.00
_cell.angle_beta   90.00
_cell.angle_gamma   90.00
#
_symmetry.space_group_name_H-M   'P 1'
#
loop_
_entity.id
_entity.type
_entity.pdbx_description
1 polymer ?
#
loop_
_entity_poly.entity_id
_entity_poly.type
_entity_poly.pdbx_seq_one_letter_code
_entity_poly.pdbx_strand_id
1 'polypeptide(L)'
;MSERSESDRLQRESWLQRMLRRPEIGSFVVMIIIILALAFASNGKAFNALGLKNNIAIIAQLGIIAVGAALLMIAGEFDLSIGPMIAFAGMSIAIMMKWGLPFGLGEATPFLAFLITLCMTLAFGWLIGNIVVRSGLSSFIVTLAFWFFLRGLTEVCFRLINQNTNVSGLPDFKKESWFAEQMGGEVFGWFFDAWYWIGTKISAGAEFTAEMTKSEKLDMINYLSFLNINRKMEQWVTGFDARLLWFIIIAGAAWYVLARTQLGSWI
;
A
#
# COMPACT_ATOMS: atom_id res chain seq x y z
N MET A 1 17.43 4.90 -50.91
CA MET A 1 16.08 4.48 -50.49
C MET A 1 15.95 3.00 -50.84
N SER A 2 16.05 2.07 -49.87
CA SER A 2 15.76 0.68 -50.18
C SER A 2 14.25 0.54 -50.41
N GLU A 3 13.87 -0.04 -51.55
CA GLU A 3 12.48 -0.34 -51.86
C GLU A 3 11.91 -1.26 -50.78
N ARG A 4 10.94 -0.76 -49.99
CA ARG A 4 10.16 -1.59 -49.07
C ARG A 4 9.26 -2.49 -49.91
N SER A 5 9.68 -3.74 -50.08
CA SER A 5 8.89 -4.82 -50.68
C SER A 5 7.64 -5.12 -49.84
N GLU A 6 6.52 -5.47 -50.47
CA GLU A 6 5.30 -5.93 -49.77
C GLU A 6 5.56 -7.10 -48.81
N SER A 7 6.63 -7.88 -49.03
CA SER A 7 7.07 -8.94 -48.13
C SER A 7 7.49 -8.46 -46.73
N ASP A 8 7.89 -7.18 -46.57
CA ASP A 8 8.18 -6.59 -45.25
C ASP A 8 6.91 -6.42 -44.39
N ARG A 9 5.72 -6.36 -45.01
CA ARG A 9 4.44 -6.30 -44.28
C ARG A 9 4.01 -7.65 -43.71
N LEU A 10 4.56 -8.75 -44.25
CA LEU A 10 4.24 -10.13 -43.87
C LEU A 10 5.32 -10.78 -42.98
N GLN A 11 6.33 -10.02 -42.55
CA GLN A 11 7.26 -10.53 -41.54
C GLN A 11 6.46 -10.90 -40.29
N ARG A 12 6.34 -12.20 -40.02
CA ARG A 12 5.83 -12.71 -38.75
C ARG A 12 6.70 -12.13 -37.67
N GLU A 13 6.18 -11.11 -36.96
CA GLU A 13 6.87 -10.55 -35.82
C GLU A 13 7.23 -11.70 -34.87
N SER A 14 8.50 -11.76 -34.48
CA SER A 14 8.93 -12.72 -33.47
C SER A 14 8.08 -12.51 -32.22
N TRP A 15 7.70 -13.60 -31.55
CA TRP A 15 6.95 -13.53 -30.30
C TRP A 15 7.61 -12.56 -29.28
N LEU A 16 8.94 -12.45 -29.30
CA LEU A 16 9.72 -11.49 -28.50
C LEU A 16 9.47 -10.03 -28.91
N GLN A 17 9.41 -9.72 -30.20
CA GLN A 17 9.11 -8.36 -30.69
C GLN A 17 7.68 -7.96 -30.32
N ARG A 18 6.74 -8.90 -30.42
CA ARG A 18 5.34 -8.68 -30.03
C ARG A 18 5.18 -8.48 -28.52
N MET A 19 6.01 -9.16 -27.71
CA MET A 19 6.07 -8.92 -26.27
C MET A 19 6.68 -7.55 -25.97
N LEU A 20 7.85 -7.23 -26.52
CA LEU A 20 8.60 -5.98 -26.23
C LEU A 20 7.85 -4.69 -26.61
N ARG A 21 6.91 -4.75 -27.55
CA ARG A 21 6.07 -3.61 -27.94
C ARG A 21 4.92 -3.31 -26.98
N ARG A 22 4.65 -4.20 -26.01
CA ARG A 22 3.62 -3.97 -25.01
C ARG A 22 4.12 -2.96 -23.96
N PRO A 23 3.42 -1.84 -23.72
CA PRO A 23 3.84 -0.84 -22.73
C PRO A 23 3.99 -1.42 -21.31
N GLU A 24 3.31 -2.52 -21.00
CA GLU A 24 3.40 -3.26 -19.74
C GLU A 24 4.75 -3.95 -19.51
N ILE A 25 5.55 -4.20 -20.56
CA ILE A 25 6.88 -4.78 -20.39
C ILE A 25 7.82 -3.82 -19.67
N GLY A 26 7.69 -2.51 -19.90
CA GLY A 26 8.54 -1.52 -19.24
C GLY A 26 8.44 -1.61 -17.72
N SER A 27 7.22 -1.63 -17.18
CA SER A 27 6.99 -1.75 -15.74
C SER A 27 7.42 -3.12 -15.20
N PHE A 28 7.21 -4.20 -15.95
CA PHE A 28 7.63 -5.55 -15.56
C PHE A 28 9.16 -5.69 -15.46
N VAL A 29 9.90 -5.15 -16.43
CA VAL A 29 11.37 -5.14 -16.41
C VAL A 29 11.90 -4.35 -15.21
N VAL A 30 11.35 -3.17 -14.95
CA VAL A 30 11.72 -2.36 -13.78
C VAL A 30 11.44 -3.12 -12.48
N MET A 31 10.30 -3.80 -12.37
CA MET A 31 9.96 -4.63 -11.20
C MET A 31 11.02 -5.72 -10.97
N ILE A 32 11.43 -6.46 -12.02
CA ILE A 32 12.48 -7.50 -11.90
C ILE A 32 13.79 -6.88 -11.42
N ILE A 33 14.21 -5.76 -12.03
CA ILE A 33 15.45 -5.07 -11.65
C ILE A 33 15.40 -4.67 -10.17
N ILE A 34 14.29 -4.11 -9.69
CA ILE A 34 14.13 -3.71 -8.29
C ILE A 34 14.17 -4.94 -7.37
N ILE A 35 13.48 -6.04 -7.71
CA ILE A 35 13.50 -7.28 -6.92
C ILE A 35 14.93 -7.81 -6.77
N LEU A 36 15.68 -7.87 -7.86
CA LEU A 36 17.08 -8.33 -7.84
C LEU A 36 17.98 -7.37 -7.06
N ALA A 37 17.80 -6.06 -7.24
CA ALA A 37 18.55 -5.05 -6.50
C ALA A 37 18.28 -5.14 -4.98
N LEU A 38 17.02 -5.33 -4.58
CA LEU A 38 16.64 -5.54 -3.18
C LEU A 38 17.18 -6.86 -2.62
N ALA A 39 17.17 -7.93 -3.41
CA ALA A 39 17.73 -9.22 -3.01
C ALA A 39 19.22 -9.10 -2.68
N PHE A 40 19.96 -8.42 -3.56
CA PHE A 40 21.39 -8.19 -3.37
C PHE A 40 21.66 -7.21 -2.21
N ALA A 41 21.00 -6.05 -2.20
CA ALA A 41 21.24 -5.02 -1.19
C ALA A 41 20.87 -5.45 0.24
N SER A 42 19.85 -6.32 0.38
CA SER A 42 19.41 -6.82 1.69
C SER A 42 20.07 -8.13 2.13
N ASN A 43 20.97 -8.70 1.33
CA ASN A 43 21.47 -10.07 1.52
C ASN A 43 20.32 -11.09 1.70
N GLY A 44 19.27 -10.98 0.88
CA GLY A 44 18.08 -11.84 0.92
C GLY A 44 17.08 -11.55 2.06
N LYS A 45 17.40 -10.69 3.03
CA LYS A 45 16.51 -10.38 4.17
C LYS A 45 15.20 -9.72 3.74
N ALA A 46 15.18 -9.03 2.60
CA ALA A 46 13.94 -8.45 2.06
C ALA A 46 12.87 -9.50 1.71
N PHE A 47 13.28 -10.77 1.53
CA PHE A 47 12.41 -11.88 1.14
C PHE A 47 12.19 -12.90 2.26
N ASN A 48 12.69 -12.64 3.48
CA ASN A 48 12.27 -13.42 4.65
C ASN A 48 10.81 -13.10 5.01
N ALA A 49 10.19 -13.88 5.89
CA ALA A 49 8.77 -13.75 6.21
C ALA A 49 8.38 -12.32 6.67
N LEU A 50 9.23 -11.67 7.49
CA LEU A 50 8.99 -10.32 7.98
C LEU A 50 9.21 -9.26 6.90
N GLY A 51 10.27 -9.41 6.10
CA GLY A 51 10.58 -8.55 4.97
C GLY A 51 9.45 -8.56 3.96
N LEU A 52 8.95 -9.75 3.61
CA LEU A 52 7.82 -9.90 2.70
C LEU A 52 6.56 -9.23 3.26
N LYS A 53 6.22 -9.46 4.54
CA LYS A 53 5.10 -8.79 5.20
C LYS A 53 5.20 -7.27 5.11
N ASN A 54 6.34 -6.70 5.48
CA ASN A 54 6.55 -5.25 5.50
C ASN A 54 6.54 -4.64 4.09
N ASN A 55 7.22 -5.29 3.14
CA ASN A 55 7.26 -4.84 1.75
C ASN A 55 5.87 -4.86 1.12
N ILE A 56 5.12 -5.96 1.29
CA ILE A 56 3.77 -6.08 0.75
C ILE A 56 2.82 -5.08 1.41
N ALA A 57 2.97 -4.79 2.71
CA ALA A 57 2.15 -3.79 3.37
C ALA A 57 2.31 -2.38 2.75
N ILE A 58 3.53 -1.98 2.40
CA ILE A 58 3.81 -0.71 1.70
C ILE A 58 3.29 -0.75 0.26
N ILE A 59 3.55 -1.85 -0.46
CA ILE A 59 3.06 -2.04 -1.84
C ILE A 59 1.54 -1.98 -1.89
N ALA A 60 0.83 -2.62 -0.96
CA ALA A 60 -0.62 -2.59 -0.89
C ALA A 60 -1.15 -1.19 -0.62
N GLN A 61 -0.53 -0.44 0.30
CA GLN A 61 -0.89 0.95 0.56
C GLN A 61 -0.75 1.83 -0.70
N LEU A 62 0.40 1.76 -1.37
CA LEU A 62 0.63 2.51 -2.60
C LEU A 62 -0.26 2.03 -3.74
N GLY A 63 -0.57 0.74 -3.79
CA GLY A 63 -1.47 0.12 -4.75
C GLY A 63 -2.91 0.65 -4.64
N ILE A 64 -3.45 0.75 -3.41
CA ILE A 64 -4.78 1.33 -3.18
C ILE A 64 -4.85 2.76 -3.71
N ILE A 65 -3.83 3.57 -3.40
CA ILE A 65 -3.73 4.96 -3.85
C ILE A 65 -3.61 5.01 -5.38
N ALA A 66 -2.79 4.14 -5.97
CA ALA A 66 -2.58 4.06 -7.41
C ALA A 66 -3.86 3.71 -8.17
N VAL A 67 -4.75 2.87 -7.63
CA VAL A 67 -6.06 2.59 -8.24
C VAL A 67 -6.89 3.86 -8.35
N GLY A 68 -6.96 4.66 -7.28
CA GLY A 68 -7.67 5.95 -7.31
C GLY A 68 -7.05 6.95 -8.31
N ALA A 69 -5.72 7.07 -8.30
CA ALA A 69 -5.01 7.94 -9.24
C ALA A 69 -5.17 7.49 -10.70
N ALA A 70 -5.17 6.18 -10.97
CA ALA A 70 -5.41 5.63 -12.30
C ALA A 70 -6.82 5.95 -12.81
N LEU A 71 -7.85 5.83 -11.95
CA LEU A 71 -9.21 6.18 -12.32
C LEU A 71 -9.34 7.65 -12.75
N LEU A 72 -8.66 8.56 -12.07
CA LEU A 72 -8.64 9.98 -12.45
C LEU A 72 -7.87 10.24 -13.74
N MET A 73 -6.71 9.60 -13.92
CA MET A 73 -5.93 9.72 -15.17
C MET A 73 -6.69 9.20 -16.38
N ILE A 74 -7.48 8.14 -16.20
CA ILE A 74 -8.37 7.60 -17.22
C ILE A 74 -9.48 8.61 -17.56
N ALA A 75 -10.00 9.35 -16.58
CA ALA A 75 -10.95 10.44 -16.79
C ALA A 75 -10.33 11.70 -17.42
N GLY A 76 -9.02 11.69 -17.71
CA GLY A 76 -8.30 12.82 -18.29
C GLY A 76 -7.88 13.90 -17.27
N GLU A 77 -8.03 13.61 -15.98
CA GLU A 77 -7.71 14.55 -14.90
C GLU A 77 -6.48 14.10 -14.10
N PHE A 78 -5.88 15.04 -13.38
CA PHE A 78 -4.73 14.76 -12.53
C PHE A 78 -4.92 15.32 -11.13
N ASP A 79 -4.76 14.47 -10.12
CA ASP A 79 -4.86 14.87 -8.71
C ASP A 79 -3.54 14.67 -7.97
N LEU A 80 -2.84 15.78 -7.74
CA LEU A 80 -1.68 15.80 -6.87
C LEU A 80 -2.10 15.73 -5.39
N SER A 81 -3.21 16.37 -5.01
CA SER A 81 -3.58 16.62 -3.61
C SER A 81 -3.77 15.36 -2.76
N ILE A 82 -3.83 14.18 -3.39
CA ILE A 82 -3.88 12.86 -2.76
C ILE A 82 -2.78 12.65 -1.70
N GLY A 83 -1.57 13.20 -1.89
CA GLY A 83 -0.47 13.08 -0.93
C GLY A 83 -0.80 13.71 0.43
N PRO A 84 -1.01 15.03 0.50
CA PRO A 84 -1.46 15.72 1.71
C PRO A 84 -2.82 15.22 2.24
N MET A 85 -3.71 14.73 1.37
CA MET A 85 -4.99 14.14 1.79
C MET A 85 -4.81 12.90 2.66
N ILE A 86 -3.83 12.03 2.34
CA ILE A 86 -3.52 10.85 3.16
C ILE A 86 -3.03 11.27 4.54
N ALA A 87 -2.16 12.28 4.61
CA ALA A 87 -1.67 12.81 5.88
C ALA A 87 -2.80 13.43 6.70
N PHE A 88 -3.65 14.24 6.07
CA PHE A 88 -4.82 14.84 6.69
C PHE A 88 -5.77 13.77 7.25
N ALA A 89 -6.09 12.73 6.46
CA ALA A 89 -6.98 11.66 6.88
C ALA A 89 -6.42 10.87 8.08
N GLY A 90 -5.14 10.48 8.00
CA GLY A 90 -4.48 9.74 9.08
C GLY A 90 -4.42 10.54 10.38
N MET A 91 -4.09 11.82 10.29
CA MET A 91 -4.01 12.71 11.45
C MET A 91 -5.38 13.02 12.05
N SER A 92 -6.42 13.20 11.22
CA SER A 92 -7.79 13.39 11.70
C SER A 92 -8.26 12.19 12.53
N ILE A 93 -8.04 10.96 12.04
CA ILE A 93 -8.35 9.75 12.81
C ILE A 93 -7.52 9.72 14.09
N ALA A 94 -6.20 9.93 14.00
CA ALA A 94 -5.32 9.86 15.16
C ALA A 94 -5.69 10.86 16.27
N ILE A 95 -6.06 12.09 15.92
CA ILE A 95 -6.54 13.08 16.90
C ILE A 95 -7.86 12.64 17.51
N MET A 96 -8.84 12.21 16.69
CA MET A 96 -10.13 11.77 17.24
C MET A 96 -9.96 10.60 18.19
N MET A 97 -9.05 9.66 17.89
CA MET A 97 -8.74 8.53 18.77
C MET A 97 -8.03 8.93 20.06
N LYS A 98 -7.23 10.01 20.05
CA LYS A 98 -6.47 10.45 21.23
C LYS A 98 -7.24 11.41 22.12
N TRP A 99 -7.97 12.34 21.53
CA TRP A 99 -8.58 13.49 22.21
C TRP A 99 -10.11 13.44 22.21
N GLY A 100 -10.71 12.42 21.58
CA GLY A 100 -12.15 12.30 21.42
C GLY A 100 -12.68 13.05 20.20
N LEU A 101 -14.00 12.99 20.00
CA LEU A 101 -14.66 13.63 18.88
C LEU A 101 -14.60 15.17 18.98
N PRO A 102 -14.53 15.87 17.84
CA PRO A 102 -14.61 17.32 17.83
C PRO A 102 -15.93 17.79 18.45
N PHE A 103 -15.91 18.99 19.04
CA PHE A 103 -17.07 19.64 19.68
C PHE A 103 -17.63 18.92 20.92
N GLY A 104 -16.85 18.07 21.58
CA GLY A 104 -17.25 17.43 22.84
C GLY A 104 -18.32 16.36 22.68
N LEU A 105 -18.44 15.77 21.49
CA LEU A 105 -19.43 14.73 21.17
C LEU A 105 -19.14 13.36 21.80
N GLY A 106 -18.10 13.25 22.65
CA GLY A 106 -17.74 12.04 23.39
C GLY A 106 -16.49 11.33 22.86
N GLU A 107 -16.24 10.13 23.38
CA GLU A 107 -15.14 9.27 22.93
C GLU A 107 -15.38 8.79 21.50
N ALA A 108 -14.34 8.82 20.68
CA ALA A 108 -14.44 8.36 19.30
C ALA A 108 -14.23 6.84 19.23
N THR A 109 -15.16 6.12 18.61
CA THR A 109 -14.91 4.74 18.20
C THR A 109 -14.14 4.74 16.88
N PRO A 110 -13.29 3.73 16.59
CA PRO A 110 -12.54 3.67 15.32
C PRO A 110 -13.42 3.78 14.07
N PHE A 111 -14.62 3.19 14.13
CA PHE A 111 -15.61 3.27 13.06
C PHE A 111 -16.12 4.71 12.84
N LEU A 112 -16.46 5.41 13.92
CA LEU A 112 -16.98 6.77 13.83
C LEU A 112 -15.90 7.76 13.38
N ALA A 113 -14.67 7.61 13.88
CA ALA A 113 -13.53 8.42 13.45
C ALA A 113 -13.23 8.23 11.95
N PHE A 114 -13.32 6.98 11.46
CA PHE A 114 -13.21 6.68 10.03
C PHE A 114 -14.34 7.36 9.24
N LEU A 115 -15.59 7.22 9.66
CA LEU A 115 -16.74 7.78 8.94
C LEU A 115 -16.67 9.31 8.84
N ILE A 116 -16.34 9.99 9.95
CA ILE A 116 -16.18 11.45 9.97
C ILE A 116 -15.03 11.86 9.04
N THR A 117 -13.89 11.18 9.13
CA THR A 117 -12.75 11.47 8.27
C THR A 117 -13.08 11.25 6.79
N LEU A 118 -13.82 10.19 6.47
CA LEU A 118 -14.31 9.90 5.12
C LEU A 118 -15.20 11.04 4.60
N CYS A 119 -16.14 11.52 5.41
CA CYS A 119 -16.96 12.68 5.04
C CYS A 119 -16.12 13.93 4.78
N MET A 120 -15.11 14.20 5.62
CA MET A 120 -14.21 15.34 5.44
C MET A 120 -13.39 15.24 4.14
N THR A 121 -12.81 14.07 3.85
CA THR A 121 -12.00 13.88 2.63
C THR A 121 -12.85 13.90 1.37
N LEU A 122 -14.06 13.32 1.40
CA LEU A 122 -15.03 13.42 0.32
C LEU A 122 -15.48 14.87 0.08
N ALA A 123 -15.67 15.66 1.14
CA ALA A 123 -16.00 17.07 1.01
C ALA A 123 -14.87 17.86 0.32
N PHE A 124 -13.61 17.60 0.66
CA PHE A 124 -12.48 18.21 -0.05
C PHE A 124 -12.38 17.73 -1.50
N GLY A 125 -12.54 16.43 -1.77
CA GLY A 125 -12.55 15.90 -3.14
C GLY A 125 -13.65 16.53 -3.99
N TRP A 126 -14.86 16.64 -3.44
CA TRP A 126 -15.98 17.34 -4.08
C TRP A 126 -15.66 18.81 -4.33
N LEU A 127 -15.07 19.51 -3.35
CA LEU A 127 -14.72 20.93 -3.48
C LEU A 127 -13.67 21.15 -4.56
N ILE A 128 -12.62 20.33 -4.61
CA ILE A 128 -11.58 20.38 -5.65
C ILE A 128 -12.21 20.13 -7.02
N GLY A 129 -13.01 19.07 -7.17
CA GLY A 129 -13.68 18.74 -8.43
C GLY A 129 -14.65 19.84 -8.89
N ASN A 130 -15.41 20.45 -7.97
CA ASN A 130 -16.31 21.56 -8.30
C ASN A 130 -15.55 22.80 -8.77
N ILE A 131 -14.41 23.11 -8.17
CA ILE A 131 -13.56 24.22 -8.60
C ILE A 131 -13.07 23.96 -10.02
N VAL A 132 -12.54 22.76 -10.31
CA VAL A 132 -12.07 22.40 -11.65
C VAL A 132 -13.19 22.58 -12.69
N VAL A 133 -14.35 21.97 -12.45
CA VAL A 133 -15.49 22.01 -13.39
C VAL A 133 -16.04 23.42 -13.61
N ARG A 134 -16.14 24.24 -12.56
CA ARG A 134 -16.73 25.59 -12.67
C ARG A 134 -15.75 26.64 -13.17
N SER A 135 -14.47 26.53 -12.83
CA SER A 135 -13.47 27.54 -13.18
C SER A 135 -12.83 27.32 -14.55
N GLY A 136 -12.88 26.09 -15.09
CA GLY A 136 -12.17 25.74 -16.33
C GLY A 136 -10.65 25.75 -16.20
N LEU A 137 -10.12 25.86 -14.98
CA LEU A 137 -8.69 25.74 -14.71
C LEU A 137 -8.25 24.28 -14.86
N SER A 138 -7.00 24.07 -15.27
CA SER A 138 -6.40 22.74 -15.30
C SER A 138 -6.42 22.10 -13.89
N SER A 139 -6.85 20.85 -13.79
CA SER A 139 -6.86 20.08 -12.53
C SER A 139 -5.50 19.99 -11.87
N PHE A 140 -4.42 19.97 -12.64
CA PHE A 140 -3.05 20.03 -12.11
C PHE A 140 -2.83 21.28 -11.23
N ILE A 141 -3.27 22.45 -11.69
CA ILE A 141 -3.06 23.72 -10.98
C ILE A 141 -3.90 23.75 -9.70
N VAL A 142 -5.17 23.37 -9.80
CA VAL A 142 -6.09 23.36 -8.65
C VAL A 142 -5.58 22.37 -7.60
N THR A 143 -5.23 21.14 -7.99
CA THR A 143 -4.79 20.11 -7.05
C THR A 143 -3.42 20.41 -6.45
N LEU A 144 -2.53 21.11 -7.17
CA LEU A 144 -1.28 21.64 -6.61
C LEU A 144 -1.53 22.76 -5.58
N ALA A 145 -2.48 23.66 -5.82
CA ALA A 145 -2.86 24.66 -4.82
C ALA A 145 -3.42 23.98 -3.56
N PHE A 146 -4.28 22.97 -3.73
CA PHE A 146 -4.79 22.16 -2.63
C PHE A 146 -3.74 21.32 -1.94
N TRP A 147 -2.67 20.91 -2.64
CA TRP A 147 -1.53 20.24 -2.02
C TRP A 147 -0.91 21.11 -0.93
N PHE A 148 -0.61 22.38 -1.24
CA PHE A 148 -0.04 23.32 -0.27
C PHE A 148 -1.05 23.70 0.81
N PHE A 149 -2.31 23.95 0.43
CA PHE A 149 -3.36 24.30 1.38
C PHE A 149 -3.60 23.19 2.40
N LEU A 150 -3.86 21.95 1.97
CA LEU A 150 -4.13 20.83 2.88
C LEU A 150 -2.92 20.49 3.73
N ARG A 151 -1.70 20.59 3.17
CA ARG A 151 -0.46 20.38 3.92
C ARG A 151 -0.32 21.41 5.04
N GLY A 152 -0.54 22.70 4.73
CA GLY A 152 -0.49 23.78 5.72
C GLY A 152 -1.60 23.66 6.76
N LEU A 153 -2.82 23.39 6.33
CA LEU A 153 -4.00 23.20 7.19
C LEU A 153 -3.77 22.07 8.19
N THR A 154 -3.36 20.90 7.69
CA THR A 154 -2.99 19.74 8.49
C THR A 154 -1.96 20.17 9.53
N GLU A 155 -0.80 20.66 9.08
CA GLU A 155 0.31 20.99 9.97
C GLU A 155 -0.08 21.98 11.09
N VAL A 156 -0.80 23.06 10.75
CA VAL A 156 -1.20 24.09 11.72
C VAL A 156 -2.26 23.57 12.68
N CYS A 157 -3.34 22.97 12.19
CA CYS A 157 -4.42 22.48 13.04
C CYS A 157 -3.93 21.38 14.00
N PHE A 158 -3.12 20.44 13.50
CA PHE A 158 -2.63 19.33 14.32
C PHE A 158 -1.61 19.81 15.36
N ARG A 159 -0.73 20.76 15.03
CA ARG A 159 0.17 21.38 16.02
C ARG A 159 -0.57 22.15 17.09
N LEU A 160 -1.66 22.86 16.76
CA LEU A 160 -2.45 23.58 17.75
C LEU A 160 -3.07 22.64 18.79
N ILE A 161 -3.55 21.46 18.36
CA ILE A 161 -4.22 20.51 19.24
C ILE A 161 -3.20 19.64 20.01
N ASN A 162 -2.25 19.03 19.30
CA ASN A 162 -1.34 18.02 19.88
C ASN A 162 0.02 18.60 20.31
N GLN A 163 0.29 19.90 20.07
CA GLN A 163 1.56 20.61 20.33
C GLN A 163 2.79 20.04 19.59
N ASN A 164 2.65 18.89 18.96
CA ASN A 164 3.63 18.17 18.16
C ASN A 164 3.00 17.70 16.85
N THR A 165 3.83 17.52 15.83
CA THR A 165 3.41 16.98 14.51
C THR A 165 3.16 15.48 14.54
N ASN A 166 3.63 14.79 15.58
CA ASN A 166 3.50 13.34 15.73
C ASN A 166 2.48 13.02 16.82
N VAL A 167 1.47 12.23 16.47
CA VAL A 167 0.52 11.68 17.43
C VAL A 167 1.04 10.32 17.91
N SER A 168 1.47 10.24 19.16
CA SER A 168 1.94 9.02 19.81
C SER A 168 1.06 8.63 20.99
N GLY A 169 1.19 7.36 21.42
CA GLY A 169 0.51 6.82 22.60
C GLY A 169 -0.91 6.32 22.36
N LEU A 170 -1.29 6.04 21.11
CA LEU A 170 -2.58 5.42 20.81
C LEU A 170 -2.56 3.95 21.27
N PRO A 171 -3.59 3.48 22.02
CA PRO A 171 -3.72 2.07 22.34
C PRO A 171 -3.95 1.24 21.07
N ASP A 172 -3.68 -0.07 21.17
CA ASP A 172 -3.87 -0.98 20.03
C ASP A 172 -5.35 -1.32 19.85
N PHE A 173 -6.09 -0.39 19.24
CA PHE A 173 -7.52 -0.51 18.99
C PHE A 173 -7.90 -1.74 18.13
N LYS A 174 -6.94 -2.39 17.48
CA LYS A 174 -7.17 -3.60 16.68
C LYS A 174 -7.66 -4.78 17.53
N LYS A 175 -7.30 -4.81 18.83
CA LYS A 175 -7.72 -5.88 19.75
C LYS A 175 -9.09 -5.64 20.36
N GLU A 176 -9.51 -4.38 20.39
CA GLU A 176 -10.74 -3.96 21.08
C GLU A 176 -11.90 -3.72 20.11
N SER A 177 -11.60 -3.38 18.85
CA SER A 177 -12.60 -3.04 17.85
C SER A 177 -12.50 -3.94 16.62
N TRP A 178 -13.60 -4.65 16.33
CA TRP A 178 -13.76 -5.45 15.12
C TRP A 178 -13.46 -4.66 13.83
N PHE A 179 -13.80 -3.36 13.82
CA PHE A 179 -13.60 -2.50 12.65
C PHE A 179 -12.11 -2.17 12.45
N ALA A 180 -11.40 -1.88 13.54
CA ALA A 180 -9.96 -1.62 13.49
C ALA A 180 -9.19 -2.90 13.08
N GLU A 181 -9.65 -4.07 13.53
CA GLU A 181 -9.13 -5.36 13.09
C GLU A 181 -9.32 -5.57 11.59
N GLN A 182 -10.52 -5.27 11.06
CA GLN A 182 -10.77 -5.43 9.62
C GLN A 182 -9.94 -4.46 8.75
N MET A 183 -9.67 -3.25 9.25
CA MET A 183 -8.95 -2.22 8.49
C MET A 183 -7.43 -2.35 8.59
N GLY A 184 -6.90 -2.77 9.73
CA GLY A 184 -5.45 -2.80 10.00
C GLY A 184 -4.93 -4.08 10.62
N GLY A 185 -5.76 -5.11 10.79
CA GLY A 185 -5.37 -6.41 11.31
C GLY A 185 -4.56 -7.24 10.30
N GLU A 186 -4.54 -8.55 10.53
CA GLU A 186 -3.77 -9.49 9.73
C GLU A 186 -4.67 -10.40 8.90
N VAL A 187 -4.26 -10.68 7.66
CA VAL A 187 -4.98 -11.48 6.68
C VAL A 187 -4.06 -12.56 6.10
N PHE A 188 -4.67 -13.61 5.55
CA PHE A 188 -3.95 -14.75 4.95
C PHE A 188 -2.98 -15.45 5.92
N GLY A 189 -3.36 -15.60 7.20
CA GLY A 189 -2.50 -16.28 8.18
C GLY A 189 -2.16 -17.72 7.78
N TRP A 190 -3.09 -18.42 7.13
CA TRP A 190 -2.88 -19.77 6.60
C TRP A 190 -1.62 -19.89 5.70
N PHE A 191 -1.24 -18.82 4.99
CA PHE A 191 -0.04 -18.82 4.15
C PHE A 191 1.23 -18.85 5.02
N PHE A 192 1.25 -18.06 6.10
CA PHE A 192 2.37 -18.03 7.04
C PHE A 192 2.42 -19.27 7.93
N ASP A 193 1.26 -19.85 8.26
CA ASP A 193 1.17 -21.11 8.99
C ASP A 193 1.70 -22.26 8.14
N ALA A 194 1.34 -22.31 6.85
CA ALA A 194 1.89 -23.27 5.90
C ALA A 194 3.41 -23.07 5.71
N TRP A 195 3.87 -21.82 5.59
CA TRP A 195 5.30 -21.50 5.52
C TRP A 195 6.03 -21.99 6.78
N TYR A 196 5.51 -21.68 7.96
CA TYR A 196 6.08 -22.13 9.23
C TYR A 196 6.09 -23.66 9.33
N TRP A 197 4.99 -24.33 8.94
CA TRP A 197 4.90 -25.79 8.93
C TRP A 197 5.98 -26.41 8.03
N ILE A 198 6.16 -25.91 6.81
CA ILE A 198 7.25 -26.33 5.91
C ILE A 198 8.61 -26.04 6.55
N GLY A 199 8.76 -24.85 7.13
CA GLY A 199 9.96 -24.41 7.82
C GLY A 199 10.40 -25.38 8.91
N THR A 200 9.48 -25.80 9.78
CA THR A 200 9.78 -26.74 10.88
C THR A 200 10.21 -28.12 10.40
N LYS A 201 9.73 -28.57 9.24
CA LYS A 201 10.19 -29.83 8.61
C LYS A 201 11.60 -29.68 8.05
N ILE A 202 11.89 -28.54 7.42
CA ILE A 202 13.20 -28.25 6.83
C ILE A 202 14.26 -27.98 7.90
N SER A 203 13.88 -27.34 9.01
CA SER A 203 14.75 -27.03 10.14
C SER A 203 14.81 -28.16 11.18
N ALA A 204 14.33 -29.37 10.86
CA ALA A 204 14.36 -30.49 11.79
C ALA A 204 15.82 -30.82 12.16
N GLY A 205 16.16 -30.69 13.44
CA GLY A 205 17.52 -30.86 13.95
C GLY A 205 18.38 -29.57 14.00
N ALA A 206 17.83 -28.42 13.62
CA ALA A 206 18.49 -27.13 13.83
C ALA A 206 18.34 -26.69 15.29
N GLU A 207 19.38 -26.91 16.10
CA GLU A 207 19.39 -26.55 17.52
C GLU A 207 20.51 -25.55 17.83
N PHE A 208 20.22 -24.56 18.67
CA PHE A 208 21.23 -23.62 19.16
C PHE A 208 22.11 -24.29 20.22
N THR A 209 23.28 -24.80 19.82
CA THR A 209 24.30 -25.33 20.71
C THR A 209 25.16 -24.22 21.35
N ALA A 210 25.69 -24.49 22.54
CA ALA A 210 26.54 -23.55 23.28
C ALA A 210 27.88 -23.29 22.56
N GLU A 211 28.39 -24.27 21.83
CA GLU A 211 29.69 -24.25 21.15
C GLU A 211 29.71 -23.41 19.86
N MET A 212 28.55 -23.06 19.29
CA MET A 212 28.50 -22.27 18.06
C MET A 212 29.10 -20.88 18.23
N THR A 213 29.90 -20.49 17.24
CA THR A 213 30.44 -19.14 17.09
C THR A 213 29.35 -18.12 16.81
N LYS A 214 29.68 -16.83 17.00
CA LYS A 214 28.71 -15.74 16.78
C LYS A 214 28.23 -15.66 15.32
N SER A 215 29.10 -15.96 14.35
CA SER A 215 28.76 -15.99 12.92
C SER A 215 27.80 -17.12 12.59
N GLU A 216 28.07 -18.34 13.07
CA GLU A 216 27.19 -19.50 12.84
C GLU A 216 25.81 -19.29 13.44
N LYS A 217 25.74 -18.69 14.64
CA LYS A 217 24.44 -18.30 15.24
C LYS A 217 23.71 -17.29 14.38
N LEU A 218 24.41 -16.33 13.76
CA LEU A 218 23.79 -15.33 12.90
C LEU A 218 23.26 -15.94 11.61
N ASP A 219 24.02 -16.83 10.99
CA ASP A 219 23.60 -17.53 9.76
C ASP A 219 22.40 -18.43 10.02
N MET A 220 22.40 -19.15 11.15
CA MET A 220 21.25 -19.95 11.57
C MET A 220 20.03 -19.09 11.88
N ILE A 221 20.20 -17.92 12.51
CA ILE A 221 19.09 -16.97 12.72
C ILE A 221 18.54 -16.47 11.38
N ASN A 222 19.40 -16.11 10.42
CA ASN A 222 18.96 -15.65 9.10
C ASN A 222 18.18 -16.76 8.38
N TYR A 223 18.70 -17.99 8.42
CA TYR A 223 18.05 -19.17 7.86
C TYR A 223 16.68 -19.45 8.49
N LEU A 224 16.59 -19.49 9.81
CA LEU A 224 15.33 -19.70 10.53
C LEU A 224 14.34 -18.55 10.30
N SER A 225 14.82 -17.31 10.24
CA SER A 225 13.97 -16.14 9.94
C SER A 225 13.36 -16.20 8.54
N PHE A 226 14.08 -16.76 7.57
CA PHE A 226 13.58 -17.01 6.23
C PHE A 226 12.48 -18.08 6.24
N LEU A 227 12.58 -19.08 7.12
CA LEU A 227 11.59 -20.14 7.31
C LEU A 227 10.42 -19.75 8.22
N ASN A 228 10.29 -18.47 8.59
CA ASN A 228 9.26 -17.96 9.50
C ASN A 228 9.38 -18.43 10.97
N ILE A 229 10.59 -18.75 11.42
CA ILE A 229 10.88 -19.32 12.75
C ILE A 229 11.74 -18.34 13.57
N ASN A 230 11.37 -18.09 14.83
CA ASN A 230 12.19 -17.31 15.76
C ASN A 230 13.20 -18.17 16.54
N ARG A 231 13.99 -17.54 17.42
CA ARG A 231 14.97 -18.23 18.26
C ARG A 231 14.37 -19.23 19.26
N LYS A 232 13.07 -19.11 19.57
CA LYS A 232 12.32 -20.02 20.45
C LYS A 232 11.66 -21.16 19.67
N MET A 233 11.94 -21.28 18.37
CA MET A 233 11.28 -22.23 17.47
C MET A 233 9.77 -21.97 17.28
N GLU A 234 9.30 -20.76 17.58
CA GLU A 234 7.91 -20.35 17.39
C GLU A 234 7.76 -19.53 16.09
N GLN A 235 6.54 -19.50 15.57
CA GLN A 235 6.17 -18.64 14.46
C GLN A 235 6.23 -17.17 14.88
N TRP A 236 6.95 -16.36 14.11
CA TRP A 236 7.11 -14.92 14.40
C TRP A 236 6.27 -14.00 13.52
N VAL A 237 5.87 -14.45 12.33
CA VAL A 237 4.97 -13.72 11.44
C VAL A 237 3.73 -14.55 11.18
N THR A 238 2.58 -13.95 11.46
CA THR A 238 1.28 -14.61 11.53
C THR A 238 0.36 -14.27 10.35
N GLY A 239 0.68 -13.26 9.55
CA GLY A 239 -0.19 -12.82 8.46
C GLY A 239 0.32 -11.59 7.72
N PHE A 240 -0.25 -11.34 6.54
CA PHE A 240 -0.08 -10.10 5.81
C PHE A 240 -0.94 -9.00 6.43
N ASP A 241 -0.57 -7.75 6.17
CA ASP A 241 -1.39 -6.61 6.59
C ASP A 241 -2.73 -6.56 5.83
N ALA A 242 -3.83 -6.24 6.52
CA ALA A 242 -5.17 -6.14 5.94
C ALA A 242 -5.26 -5.23 4.70
N ARG A 243 -4.36 -4.24 4.57
CA ARG A 243 -4.23 -3.41 3.36
C ARG A 243 -4.10 -4.23 2.09
N LEU A 244 -3.46 -5.41 2.14
CA LEU A 244 -3.34 -6.29 0.97
C LEU A 244 -4.71 -6.79 0.49
N LEU A 245 -5.57 -7.21 1.43
CA LEU A 245 -6.92 -7.66 1.11
C LEU A 245 -7.74 -6.53 0.50
N TRP A 246 -7.69 -5.34 1.12
CA TRP A 246 -8.39 -4.16 0.61
C TRP A 246 -7.89 -3.73 -0.76
N PHE A 247 -6.58 -3.80 -1.02
CA PHE A 247 -6.02 -3.56 -2.35
C PHE A 247 -6.63 -4.50 -3.39
N ILE A 248 -6.66 -5.81 -3.12
CA ILE A 248 -7.23 -6.81 -4.03
C ILE A 248 -8.72 -6.53 -4.28
N ILE A 249 -9.49 -6.25 -3.23
CA ILE A 249 -10.92 -5.95 -3.32
C ILE A 249 -11.16 -4.68 -4.15
N ILE A 250 -10.47 -3.58 -3.83
CA ILE A 250 -10.65 -2.28 -4.49
C ILE A 250 -10.20 -2.35 -5.95
N ALA A 251 -9.04 -2.95 -6.23
CA ALA A 251 -8.55 -3.13 -7.59
C ALA A 251 -9.48 -4.04 -8.41
N GLY A 252 -9.96 -5.14 -7.82
CA GLY A 252 -10.91 -6.04 -8.46
C GLY A 252 -12.25 -5.39 -8.75
N ALA A 253 -12.77 -4.59 -7.80
CA ALA A 253 -13.99 -3.81 -7.98
C ALA A 253 -13.82 -2.74 -9.08
N ALA A 254 -12.71 -1.99 -9.07
CA ALA A 254 -12.41 -1.00 -10.10
C ALA A 254 -12.31 -1.65 -11.48
N TRP A 255 -11.58 -2.76 -11.60
CA TRP A 255 -11.50 -3.53 -12.85
C TRP A 255 -12.88 -4.00 -13.32
N TYR A 256 -13.69 -4.56 -12.41
CA TYR A 256 -15.03 -5.03 -12.76
C TYR A 256 -15.91 -3.89 -13.27
N VAL A 257 -15.93 -2.74 -12.57
CA VAL A 257 -16.69 -1.57 -12.98
C VAL A 257 -16.25 -1.08 -14.36
N LEU A 258 -14.95 -0.92 -14.58
CA LEU A 258 -14.41 -0.43 -15.85
C LEU A 258 -14.61 -1.41 -17.02
N ALA A 259 -14.44 -2.71 -16.80
CA ALA A 259 -14.44 -3.69 -17.87
C ALA A 259 -15.82 -4.30 -18.16
N ARG A 260 -16.75 -4.28 -17.19
CA ARG A 260 -18.00 -5.06 -17.27
C ARG A 260 -19.27 -4.22 -17.08
N THR A 261 -19.18 -2.96 -16.68
CA THR A 261 -20.38 -2.15 -16.40
C THR A 261 -20.47 -0.93 -17.30
N GLN A 262 -21.69 -0.44 -17.52
CA GLN A 262 -21.95 0.82 -18.24
C GLN A 262 -21.48 2.04 -17.46
N LEU A 263 -21.27 1.94 -16.14
CA LEU A 263 -20.64 3.01 -15.38
C LEU A 263 -19.21 3.23 -15.90
N GLY A 264 -18.48 2.19 -16.31
CA GLY A 264 -17.16 2.34 -16.91
C GLY A 264 -17.12 2.98 -18.30
N SER A 265 -18.27 3.21 -18.96
CA SER A 265 -18.33 3.72 -20.34
C SER A 265 -18.31 5.24 -20.45
N TRP A 266 -17.89 5.96 -19.41
CA TRP A 266 -17.58 7.39 -19.47
C TRP A 266 -16.22 7.67 -20.13
N ILE A 267 -15.48 6.62 -20.48
CA ILE A 267 -14.28 6.61 -21.34
C ILE A 267 -14.73 6.45 -22.78
#